data_AF-A0A5C6PGJ9-F1
#
_entry.id   AF-A0A5C6PGJ9-F1
#
_cell.length_a   1.000
_cell.length_b   1.000
_cell.length_c   1.000
_cell.angle_alpha   90.00
_cell.angle_beta   90.00
_cell.angle_gamma   90.00
#
_symmetry.space_group_name_H-M   'P 1'
#
loop_
_entity.id
_entity.type
_entity.pdbx_description
1 polymer ?
#
loop_
_entity_poly.entity_id
_entity_poly.type
_entity_poly.pdbx_seq_one_letter_code
_entity_poly.pdbx_strand_id
1 'polypeptide(L)'
;HLQNPANFHSAATELLDWCGDPRAFQRPFEQSLMGCLTVVSRVAAQQGFDLDLGYRLLAVCAANRDKFTPKSAGKTQHLLK
;
A
#
# COMPACT_ATOMS: atom_id res chain seq x y z
N HIS A 1 8.72 7.51 -6.62
CA HIS A 1 7.41 8.06 -7.07
C HIS A 1 6.45 8.30 -5.92
N LEU A 2 6.13 7.31 -5.08
CA LEU A 2 5.18 7.47 -3.95
C LEU A 2 5.57 8.52 -2.88
N GLN A 3 6.83 8.97 -2.81
CA GLN A 3 7.24 10.03 -1.86
C GLN A 3 7.10 11.45 -2.41
N ASN A 4 6.75 11.62 -3.70
CA ASN A 4 6.61 12.93 -4.33
C ASN A 4 5.12 13.22 -4.54
N PRO A 5 4.56 14.32 -3.98
CA PRO A 5 3.16 14.69 -4.15
C PRO A 5 2.73 14.72 -5.62
N ALA A 6 3.58 15.27 -6.50
CA ALA A 6 3.31 15.42 -7.93
C ALA A 6 3.17 14.07 -8.68
N ASN A 7 3.74 12.99 -8.15
CA ASN A 7 3.68 11.66 -8.75
C ASN A 7 2.88 10.65 -7.91
N PHE A 8 2.38 11.07 -6.74
CA PHE A 8 1.75 10.14 -5.81
C PHE A 8 0.49 9.54 -6.42
N HIS A 9 -0.38 10.37 -6.99
CA HIS A 9 -1.65 9.92 -7.52
C HIS A 9 -1.48 8.82 -8.57
N SER A 10 -0.64 9.04 -9.60
CA SER A 10 -0.41 8.03 -10.63
C SER A 10 0.23 6.75 -10.07
N ALA A 11 1.27 6.87 -9.24
CA ALA A 11 1.96 5.72 -8.68
C ALA A 11 1.10 4.91 -7.70
N ALA A 12 0.24 5.57 -6.92
CA ALA A 12 -0.68 4.91 -6.00
C ALA A 12 -1.83 4.24 -6.74
N THR A 13 -2.33 4.82 -7.83
CA THR A 13 -3.33 4.19 -8.71
C THR A 13 -2.77 2.94 -9.38
N GLU A 14 -1.58 3.01 -9.97
CA GLU A 14 -0.92 1.82 -10.56
C GLU A 14 -0.72 0.70 -9.53
N LEU A 15 -0.32 1.07 -8.31
CA LEU A 15 -0.14 0.10 -7.24
C LEU A 15 -1.46 -0.48 -6.74
N LEU A 16 -2.53 0.33 -6.71
CA LEU A 16 -3.88 -0.11 -6.36
C LEU A 16 -4.43 -1.09 -7.39
N ASP A 17 -4.28 -0.78 -8.68
CA ASP A 17 -4.66 -1.66 -9.79
C ASP A 17 -3.90 -2.99 -9.72
N TRP A 18 -2.59 -2.92 -9.45
CA TRP A 18 -1.78 -4.11 -9.26
C TRP A 18 -2.24 -4.95 -8.05
N CYS A 19 -2.59 -4.30 -6.94
CA CYS A 19 -3.16 -4.97 -5.76
C CYS A 19 -4.58 -5.51 -6.00
N GLY A 20 -5.24 -5.14 -7.10
CA GLY A 20 -6.49 -5.77 -7.55
C GLY A 20 -6.31 -7.20 -8.04
N ASP A 21 -5.09 -7.58 -8.45
CA ASP A 21 -4.77 -8.96 -8.84
C ASP A 21 -4.34 -9.79 -7.59
N PRO A 22 -5.03 -10.90 -7.27
CA PRO A 22 -4.65 -11.77 -6.16
C PRO A 22 -3.20 -12.27 -6.20
N ARG A 23 -2.57 -12.32 -7.38
CA ARG A 23 -1.18 -12.75 -7.59
C ARG A 23 -0.16 -11.71 -7.10
N ALA A 24 -0.56 -10.46 -6.88
CA ALA A 24 0.29 -9.42 -6.31
C ALA A 24 0.74 -9.74 -4.87
N PHE A 25 -0.01 -10.57 -4.16
CA PHE A 25 0.24 -10.94 -2.76
C PHE A 25 1.12 -12.18 -2.60
N GLN A 26 1.96 -12.48 -3.60
CA GLN A 26 2.90 -13.60 -3.53
C GLN A 26 4.18 -13.21 -2.81
N ARG A 27 4.79 -14.20 -2.13
CA ARG A 27 6.02 -14.05 -1.34
C ARG A 27 7.18 -13.32 -2.03
N PRO A 28 7.46 -13.51 -3.35
CA PRO A 28 8.52 -12.78 -4.04
C PRO A 28 8.33 -11.27 -4.06
N PHE A 29 7.09 -10.79 -4.04
CA PHE A 29 6.77 -9.37 -4.14
C PHE A 29 6.47 -8.73 -2.79
N GLU A 30 6.21 -9.54 -1.75
CA GLU A 30 5.80 -9.09 -0.43
C GLU A 30 6.71 -8.02 0.15
N GLN A 31 8.04 -8.20 0.08
CA GLN A 31 8.98 -7.22 0.62
C GLN A 31 8.85 -5.86 -0.07
N SER A 32 8.76 -5.84 -1.41
CA SER A 32 8.62 -4.61 -2.19
C SER A 32 7.29 -3.94 -1.92
N LEU A 33 6.19 -4.71 -1.89
CA LEU A 33 4.85 -4.20 -1.59
C LEU A 33 4.80 -3.59 -0.19
N MET A 34 5.34 -4.28 0.83
CA MET A 34 5.42 -3.73 2.19
C MET A 34 6.23 -2.43 2.26
N GLY A 35 7.28 -2.30 1.44
CA GLY A 35 8.03 -1.05 1.28
C GLY A 35 7.15 0.09 0.76
N CYS A 36 6.38 -0.17 -0.30
CA CYS A 36 5.43 0.79 -0.85
C CYS A 36 4.35 1.19 0.16
N LEU A 37 3.72 0.24 0.85
CA LEU A 37 2.67 0.51 1.84
C LEU A 37 3.21 1.32 3.03
N THR A 38 4.44 1.08 3.46
CA THR A 38 5.10 1.86 4.51
C THR A 38 5.33 3.31 4.08
N VAL A 39 5.64 3.56 2.81
CA VAL A 39 5.75 4.91 2.27
C VAL A 39 4.37 5.58 2.27
N VAL A 40 3.36 4.90 1.69
CA VAL A 40 1.99 5.41 1.59
C VAL A 40 1.44 5.81 2.96
N SER A 41 1.60 4.96 3.98
CA SER A 41 1.12 5.24 5.34
C SER A 41 1.78 6.48 5.97
N ARG A 42 2.99 6.86 5.54
CA ARG A 42 3.70 8.04 6.05
C ARG A 42 3.33 9.33 5.34
N VAL A 43 3.02 9.24 4.04
CA VAL A 43 2.89 10.42 3.18
C VAL A 43 1.45 10.77 2.83
N ALA A 44 0.52 9.79 2.82
CA ALA A 44 -0.85 10.00 2.34
C ALA A 44 -1.61 11.11 3.09
N ALA A 45 -1.33 11.31 4.39
CA ALA A 45 -1.93 12.35 5.22
C ALA A 45 -1.20 13.71 5.15
N GLN A 46 -0.12 13.82 4.38
CA GLN A 46 0.62 15.07 4.22
C GLN A 46 -0.03 15.96 3.16
N GLN A 47 0.22 17.27 3.24
CA GLN A 47 -0.30 18.23 2.28
C GLN A 47 0.18 17.90 0.85
N GLY A 48 -0.74 17.95 -0.11
CA GLY A 48 -0.46 17.67 -1.52
C GLY A 48 -0.55 16.19 -1.91
N PHE A 49 -0.79 15.30 -0.96
CA PHE A 49 -1.06 13.88 -1.22
C PHE A 49 -2.57 13.58 -1.21
N ASP A 50 -2.94 12.51 -1.90
CA ASP A 50 -4.33 12.04 -1.99
C ASP A 50 -4.60 11.03 -0.85
N LEU A 51 -5.14 11.54 0.26
CA LEU A 51 -5.41 10.75 1.46
C LEU A 51 -6.37 9.60 1.20
N ASP A 52 -7.45 9.84 0.45
CA ASP A 52 -8.48 8.84 0.14
C ASP A 52 -7.92 7.72 -0.74
N LEU A 53 -7.06 8.04 -1.70
CA LEU A 53 -6.38 7.04 -2.52
C LEU A 53 -5.40 6.21 -1.68
N GLY A 54 -4.63 6.86 -0.80
CA GLY A 54 -3.73 6.19 0.13
C GLY A 54 -4.46 5.20 1.03
N TYR A 55 -5.57 5.62 1.63
CA TYR A 55 -6.39 4.74 2.47
C TYR A 55 -7.01 3.58 1.70
N ARG A 56 -7.51 3.82 0.47
CA ARG A 56 -8.04 2.75 -0.38
C ARG A 56 -7.00 1.67 -0.66
N LEU A 57 -5.78 2.06 -1.00
CA LEU A 57 -4.67 1.12 -1.21
C LEU A 57 -4.34 0.33 0.06
N LEU A 58 -4.19 1.01 1.20
CA LEU A 58 -3.92 0.34 2.47
C LEU A 58 -5.05 -0.64 2.86
N ALA A 59 -6.30 -0.27 2.61
CA ALA A 59 -7.47 -1.10 2.88
C ALA A 59 -7.51 -2.36 2.02
N VAL A 60 -7.22 -2.27 0.72
CA VAL A 60 -7.13 -3.44 -0.18
C VAL A 60 -6.05 -4.41 0.29
N CYS A 61 -4.89 -3.90 0.69
CA CYS A 61 -3.82 -4.75 1.21
C CYS A 61 -4.17 -5.37 2.57
N ALA A 62 -4.88 -4.66 3.45
CA ALA A 62 -5.35 -5.19 4.73
C ALA A 62 -6.43 -6.26 4.56
N ALA A 63 -7.30 -6.13 3.55
CA ALA A 63 -8.30 -7.13 3.21
C ALA A 63 -7.68 -8.45 2.70
N ASN A 64 -6.50 -8.38 2.09
CA ASN A 64 -5.74 -9.54 1.59
C ASN A 64 -4.62 -9.99 2.56
N ARG A 65 -4.65 -9.56 3.83
CA ARG A 65 -3.52 -9.76 4.75
C ARG A 65 -3.18 -11.22 5.03
N ASP A 66 -4.15 -12.11 4.88
CA ASP A 66 -4.04 -13.56 5.02
C ASP A 66 -3.10 -14.19 3.98
N LYS A 67 -2.84 -13.49 2.87
CA LYS A 67 -1.91 -13.93 1.82
C LYS A 67 -0.45 -13.55 2.13
N PHE A 68 -0.23 -12.64 3.07
CA PHE A 68 1.12 -12.27 3.51
C PHE A 68 1.68 -13.23 4.55
N THR A 69 3.00 -13.21 4.76
CA THR A 69 3.58 -13.83 5.95
C THR A 69 3.00 -13.23 7.23
N PRO A 70 2.95 -13.97 8.36
CA PRO A 70 2.43 -13.45 9.63
C PRO A 70 3.04 -12.12 10.07
N LYS A 71 4.34 -11.92 9.79
CA LYS A 71 5.06 -10.68 10.07
C LYS A 71 4.50 -9.49 9.28
N SER A 72 4.30 -9.66 7.98
CA SER A 72 3.80 -8.60 7.12
C SER A 72 2.30 -8.37 7.34
N ALA A 73 1.52 -9.43 7.55
CA ALA A 73 0.10 -9.33 7.92
C ALA A 73 -0.10 -8.49 9.19
N GLY A 74 0.72 -8.71 10.23
CA GLY A 74 0.70 -7.90 11.45
C GLY A 74 1.01 -6.43 11.18
N LYS A 75 2.03 -6.14 10.35
CA LYS A 75 2.35 -4.76 9.96
C LYS A 75 1.20 -4.08 9.22
N THR A 76 0.57 -4.75 8.26
CA THR A 76 -0.53 -4.19 7.48
C THR A 76 -1.71 -3.76 8.37
N GLN A 77 -1.98 -4.48 9.46
CA GLN A 77 -2.99 -4.07 10.44
C GLN A 77 -2.67 -2.74 11.13
N HIS A 78 -1.38 -2.43 11.34
CA HIS A 78 -0.95 -1.19 11.97
C HIS A 78 -0.94 0.00 11.02
N LEU A 79 -0.87 -0.22 9.71
CA LEU A 79 -0.82 0.88 8.73
C LEU A 79 -2.16 1.63 8.57
N LEU A 80 -3.26 1.06 9.04
CA LEU A 80 -4.61 1.66 9.01
C LEU A 80 -5.00 2.34 10.33
N LYS A 81 -4.13 2.35 11.34
CA LYS A 81 -4.35 2.99 12.64
C LYS A 81 -3.67 4.35 12.70
#